data_AF-A0A936WJG2-F1
#
_entry.id   AF-A0A936WJG2-F1
#
_cell.length_a   1.000
_cell.length_b   1.000
_cell.length_c   1.000
_cell.angle_alpha   90.00
_cell.angle_beta   90.00
_cell.angle_gamma   90.00
#
_symmetry.space_group_name_H-M   'P 1'
#
loop_
_entity.id
_entity.type
_entity.pdbx_description
1 polymer ?
#
loop_
_entity_poly.entity_id
_entity_poly.type
_entity_poly.pdbx_seq_one_letter_code
_entity_poly.pdbx_strand_id
1 'polypeptide(L)'
;MTDFDYSAFLKSPSRAHWERVGLRRRAGVCVPLFSLHSHDSVGIGEYPDLRGLVDWCAATGLSIIQLLPLNDVGYDFAPYSAKSSFALDPMYLSLRSLWGVDAGRFEGEIRELGRGFPIGRQVNYGIKGAKMSLLWRMFETRERPEDPRFQQFRRRTAFWLRDDALYKILKGRFNGAGWEDWPEPYRKRNPQALDKLVAEEKESVRFHEWLQWQIFEQFLEAKSHAESRGVLLMGDMPFLVARDSADVWAHPDYFRLDLSVGAPPDLYFAGGQRWGMPAYDWPVLAQADYDYLERKLRYAQNFYDLFRIDHVIGVFRVFTIPLSSPPERQALDGIFEPKDEALWEEHGRRLLEVMLKSTTMLPCGEDLGVVPACSYKVLRELSIPGLEVQRWARDWGKTYAFNSPESYRPNSVAVSSTHDMSIVAAWWRDETATVDALSFEVKCRDRRLPHDELKARLFDPSREAHGRLHWRQEINSEPALLAGLRLRAEEARDFLDLFRSTRWEKETFWNFLGMEGPAAETATPEFVRRVLEKAGETSSIFSVQLFQDWLNAGGALLGQDPAEARINLPGTVGVHNWSYVSPVSLDDLKTWEGNAGILDVNQRTGRCP
;
A
#
# COMPACT_ATOMS: atom_id res chain seq x y z
N MET A 1 8.15 26.05 -13.19
CA MET A 1 8.08 26.19 -11.71
C MET A 1 6.66 26.61 -11.39
N THR A 2 6.04 25.97 -10.41
CA THR A 2 4.62 26.14 -10.09
C THR A 2 4.42 27.35 -9.16
N ASP A 3 3.44 28.21 -9.46
CA ASP A 3 3.19 29.48 -8.75
C ASP A 3 2.45 29.33 -7.40
N PHE A 4 2.32 28.10 -6.87
CA PHE A 4 1.58 27.88 -5.63
C PHE A 4 2.40 28.23 -4.38
N ASP A 5 1.86 29.11 -3.54
CA ASP A 5 2.43 29.43 -2.23
C ASP A 5 2.04 28.36 -1.18
N TYR A 6 2.96 27.42 -0.94
CA TYR A 6 2.76 26.36 0.07
C TYR A 6 2.66 26.87 1.51
N SER A 7 2.97 28.15 1.79
CA SER A 7 2.72 28.74 3.12
C SER A 7 1.23 28.71 3.51
N ALA A 8 0.33 28.57 2.53
CA ALA A 8 -1.09 28.37 2.75
C ALA A 8 -1.40 27.16 3.64
N PHE A 9 -0.58 26.09 3.62
CA PHE A 9 -0.79 24.91 4.46
C PHE A 9 -0.66 25.22 5.96
N LEU A 10 0.13 26.24 6.33
CA LEU A 10 0.27 26.70 7.72
C LEU A 10 -0.97 27.43 8.25
N LYS A 11 -1.95 27.74 7.39
CA LYS A 11 -3.23 28.35 7.77
C LYS A 11 -4.33 27.32 8.00
N SER A 12 -4.03 26.04 7.79
CA SER A 12 -4.99 24.93 7.91
C SER A 12 -4.97 24.31 9.31
N PRO A 13 -5.98 23.48 9.66
CA PRO A 13 -5.96 22.69 10.89
C PRO A 13 -4.77 21.73 11.02
N SER A 14 -4.10 21.36 9.92
CA SER A 14 -2.90 20.51 9.95
C SER A 14 -1.58 21.30 10.11
N ARG A 15 -1.64 22.60 10.44
CA ARG A 15 -0.47 23.49 10.60
C ARG A 15 0.71 22.85 11.35
N ALA A 16 0.47 22.29 12.54
CA ALA A 16 1.54 21.74 13.37
C ALA A 16 2.30 20.57 12.70
N HIS A 17 1.61 19.80 11.86
CA HIS A 17 2.19 18.71 11.09
C HIS A 17 3.09 19.26 9.97
N TRP A 18 2.64 20.31 9.28
CA TRP A 18 3.40 20.98 8.22
C TRP A 18 4.61 21.76 8.76
N GLU A 19 4.53 22.36 9.94
CA GLU A 19 5.68 22.96 10.61
C GLU A 19 6.79 21.93 10.88
N ARG A 20 6.41 20.68 11.19
CA ARG A 20 7.37 19.59 11.43
C ARG A 20 7.95 18.99 10.15
N VAL A 21 7.10 18.71 9.15
CA VAL A 21 7.52 18.06 7.88
C VAL A 21 8.23 19.03 6.93
N GLY A 22 7.85 20.31 7.01
CA GLY A 22 8.29 21.38 6.12
C GLY A 22 7.42 21.51 4.87
N LEU A 23 7.54 22.68 4.22
CA LEU A 23 6.75 23.06 3.04
C LEU A 23 7.51 22.89 1.71
N ARG A 24 8.65 22.19 1.74
CA ARG A 24 9.45 21.95 0.55
C ARG A 24 8.82 20.85 -0.29
N ARG A 25 8.86 21.01 -1.61
CA ARG A 25 8.56 19.92 -2.55
C ARG A 25 9.61 18.81 -2.39
N ARG A 26 9.16 17.57 -2.12
CA ARG A 26 10.07 16.41 -1.90
C ARG A 26 9.82 15.32 -2.93
N ALA A 27 10.89 14.60 -3.28
CA ALA A 27 10.80 13.30 -3.96
C ALA A 27 11.01 12.16 -2.95
N GLY A 28 10.45 10.99 -3.26
CA GLY A 28 10.54 9.80 -2.44
C GLY A 28 10.41 8.49 -3.21
N VAL A 29 10.57 7.41 -2.46
CA VAL A 29 10.46 6.03 -2.93
C VAL A 29 9.38 5.29 -2.15
N CYS A 30 8.55 4.51 -2.83
CA CYS A 30 7.65 3.54 -2.21
C CYS A 30 8.22 2.13 -2.43
N VAL A 31 8.44 1.40 -1.34
CA VAL A 31 9.05 0.07 -1.37
C VAL A 31 8.47 -0.84 -0.28
N PRO A 32 8.14 -2.10 -0.58
CA PRO A 32 7.87 -3.10 0.45
C PRO A 32 9.16 -3.53 1.13
N LEU A 33 9.19 -3.63 2.46
CA LEU A 33 10.39 -4.08 3.18
C LEU A 33 10.80 -5.49 2.77
N PHE A 34 9.84 -6.38 2.50
CA PHE A 34 10.13 -7.74 2.03
C PHE A 34 10.90 -7.79 0.71
N SER A 35 10.84 -6.72 -0.10
CA SER A 35 11.54 -6.64 -1.39
C SER A 35 13.01 -6.25 -1.27
N LEU A 36 13.45 -5.79 -0.11
CA LEU A 36 14.83 -5.36 0.12
C LEU A 36 15.71 -6.53 0.56
N HIS A 37 17.01 -6.39 0.35
CA HIS A 37 18.01 -7.25 0.97
C HIS A 37 19.39 -6.58 1.00
N SER A 38 20.21 -6.99 1.94
CA SER A 38 21.65 -6.72 2.07
C SER A 38 22.42 -8.03 2.14
N HIS A 39 23.74 -7.98 2.26
CA HIS A 39 24.55 -9.17 2.53
C HIS A 39 24.26 -9.80 3.89
N ASP A 40 23.66 -9.05 4.82
CA ASP A 40 23.35 -9.52 6.17
C ASP A 40 21.91 -10.04 6.32
N SER A 41 21.02 -9.75 5.37
CA SER A 41 19.62 -10.21 5.40
C SER A 41 19.54 -11.74 5.36
N VAL A 42 18.51 -12.28 6.03
CA VAL A 42 18.25 -13.73 6.06
C VAL A 42 16.93 -14.03 5.37
N GLY A 43 17.00 -14.23 4.05
CA GLY A 43 15.90 -14.68 3.18
C GLY A 43 14.81 -13.65 2.85
N ILE A 44 14.79 -12.51 3.53
CA ILE A 44 13.82 -11.41 3.37
C ILE A 44 14.45 -10.12 3.91
N GLY A 45 13.99 -8.96 3.45
CA GLY A 45 14.40 -7.68 4.04
C GLY A 45 14.02 -7.56 5.52
N GLU A 46 14.84 -6.87 6.30
CA GLU A 46 14.75 -6.76 7.75
C GLU A 46 14.80 -5.29 8.20
N TYR A 47 14.37 -4.96 9.42
CA TYR A 47 14.39 -3.57 9.91
C TYR A 47 15.77 -2.88 9.77
N PRO A 48 16.92 -3.54 10.05
CA PRO A 48 18.23 -2.92 9.85
C PRO A 48 18.55 -2.56 8.39
N ASP A 49 17.95 -3.24 7.41
CA ASP A 49 18.15 -2.97 5.98
C ASP A 49 17.64 -1.57 5.59
N LEU A 50 16.66 -1.03 6.33
CA LEU A 50 16.18 0.35 6.12
C LEU A 50 17.30 1.39 6.21
N ARG A 51 18.39 1.13 6.95
CA ARG A 51 19.55 2.05 7.01
C ARG A 51 20.22 2.20 5.65
N GLY A 52 20.44 1.09 4.95
CA GLY A 52 21.00 1.11 3.60
C GLY A 52 20.09 1.83 2.61
N LEU A 53 18.78 1.66 2.73
CA LEU A 53 17.81 2.36 1.91
C LEU A 53 17.80 3.88 2.19
N VAL A 54 17.87 4.28 3.46
CA VAL A 54 17.98 5.68 3.88
C VAL A 54 19.24 6.32 3.28
N ASP A 55 20.37 5.64 3.34
CA ASP A 55 21.64 6.15 2.80
C ASP A 55 21.57 6.32 1.28
N TRP A 56 20.96 5.35 0.58
CA TRP A 56 20.70 5.44 -0.85
C TRP A 56 19.76 6.61 -1.20
N CYS A 57 18.68 6.79 -0.44
CA CYS A 57 17.76 7.92 -0.64
C CYS A 57 18.49 9.26 -0.49
N ALA A 58 19.27 9.43 0.59
CA ALA A 58 20.03 10.64 0.83
C ALA A 58 21.05 10.91 -0.30
N ALA A 59 21.72 9.86 -0.81
CA ALA A 59 22.69 9.98 -1.89
C ALA A 59 22.05 10.35 -3.25
N THR A 60 20.79 9.99 -3.46
CA THR A 60 20.06 10.21 -4.72
C THR A 60 19.10 11.40 -4.69
N GLY A 61 19.07 12.16 -3.58
CA GLY A 61 18.20 13.33 -3.42
C GLY A 61 16.74 12.98 -3.10
N LEU A 62 16.45 11.75 -2.73
CA LEU A 62 15.14 11.33 -2.20
C LEU A 62 15.10 11.61 -0.70
N SER A 63 13.94 12.03 -0.18
CA SER A 63 13.77 12.33 1.26
C SER A 63 12.48 11.81 1.88
N ILE A 64 11.76 10.95 1.17
CA ILE A 64 10.62 10.21 1.71
C ILE A 64 10.80 8.74 1.34
N ILE A 65 10.68 7.85 2.33
CA ILE A 65 10.55 6.41 2.13
C ILE A 65 9.14 6.02 2.58
N GLN A 66 8.30 5.63 1.63
CA GLN A 66 7.02 5.00 1.90
C GLN A 66 7.19 3.48 2.01
N LEU A 67 6.78 2.92 3.13
CA LEU A 67 6.75 1.48 3.38
C LEU A 67 5.31 0.97 3.28
N LEU A 68 5.14 -0.24 2.75
CA LEU A 68 3.87 -0.96 2.87
C LEU A 68 3.62 -1.34 4.35
N PRO A 69 2.38 -1.75 4.72
CA PRO A 69 2.09 -2.14 6.09
C PRO A 69 3.05 -3.24 6.60
N LEU A 70 3.61 -3.05 7.79
CA LEU A 70 4.53 -3.99 8.44
C LEU A 70 3.88 -4.76 9.59
N ASN A 71 2.55 -4.61 9.73
CA ASN A 71 1.76 -5.28 10.74
C ASN A 71 1.83 -6.81 10.58
N ASP A 72 1.66 -7.54 11.68
CA ASP A 72 1.64 -9.00 11.66
C ASP A 72 0.45 -9.51 10.85
N VAL A 73 0.73 -10.31 9.82
CA VAL A 73 -0.27 -10.88 8.89
C VAL A 73 -0.47 -12.38 9.09
N GLY A 74 0.11 -12.96 10.14
CA GLY A 74 0.13 -14.42 10.32
C GLY A 74 0.87 -15.09 9.16
N TYR A 75 0.21 -16.01 8.46
CA TYR A 75 0.80 -16.72 7.31
C TYR A 75 0.06 -16.45 5.99
N ASP A 76 -0.73 -15.37 5.94
CA ASP A 76 -1.43 -14.92 4.72
C ASP A 76 -0.55 -14.05 3.82
N PHE A 77 0.51 -13.45 4.38
CA PHE A 77 1.55 -12.63 3.72
C PHE A 77 1.06 -11.42 2.90
N ALA A 78 -0.24 -11.14 2.87
CA ALA A 78 -0.82 -9.93 2.31
C ALA A 78 -0.78 -8.78 3.35
N PRO A 79 -0.01 -7.70 3.14
CA PRO A 79 0.17 -6.61 4.12
C PRO A 79 -1.13 -5.97 4.64
N TYR A 80 -2.18 -5.96 3.82
CA TYR A 80 -3.48 -5.36 4.14
C TYR A 80 -4.42 -6.30 4.91
N SER A 81 -3.98 -7.53 5.19
CA SER A 81 -4.72 -8.53 5.98
C SER A 81 -4.19 -8.65 7.41
N ALA A 82 -3.87 -7.51 8.03
CA ALA A 82 -3.26 -7.43 9.35
C ALA A 82 -4.11 -8.15 10.42
N LYS A 83 -3.45 -9.02 11.20
CA LYS A 83 -3.99 -9.72 12.37
C LYS A 83 -3.90 -8.87 13.64
N SER A 84 -3.21 -7.73 13.57
CA SER A 84 -3.34 -6.66 14.54
C SER A 84 -3.01 -5.30 13.92
N SER A 85 -3.71 -4.24 14.33
CA SER A 85 -3.35 -2.86 13.93
C SER A 85 -2.09 -2.34 14.64
N PHE A 86 -1.59 -3.06 15.65
CA PHE A 86 -0.44 -2.66 16.47
C PHE A 86 0.75 -3.57 16.28
N ALA A 87 0.55 -4.89 16.37
CA ALA A 87 1.66 -5.84 16.32
C ALA A 87 2.35 -5.78 14.96
N LEU A 88 3.69 -5.79 14.98
CA LEU A 88 4.54 -5.79 13.81
C LEU A 88 5.03 -7.21 13.50
N ASP A 89 5.25 -7.52 12.23
CA ASP A 89 5.54 -8.89 11.81
C ASP A 89 6.99 -9.31 12.16
N PRO A 90 7.19 -10.43 12.88
CA PRO A 90 8.52 -10.91 13.22
C PRO A 90 9.33 -11.41 12.02
N MET A 91 8.75 -11.58 10.83
CA MET A 91 9.52 -11.95 9.64
C MET A 91 10.61 -10.91 9.29
N TYR A 92 10.35 -9.64 9.62
CA TYR A 92 11.27 -8.51 9.39
C TYR A 92 12.30 -8.33 10.52
N LEU A 93 12.21 -9.11 11.60
CA LEU A 93 13.17 -9.04 12.70
C LEU A 93 14.50 -9.64 12.26
N SER A 94 15.58 -8.90 12.48
CA SER A 94 16.94 -9.41 12.26
C SER A 94 17.37 -10.29 13.42
N LEU A 95 17.92 -11.45 13.09
CA LEU A 95 18.44 -12.43 14.05
C LEU A 95 19.78 -12.01 14.67
N ARG A 96 20.48 -11.05 14.05
CA ARG A 96 21.82 -10.61 14.47
C ARG A 96 21.82 -9.41 15.41
N SER A 97 20.73 -8.65 15.44
CA SER A 97 20.63 -7.37 16.17
C SER A 97 19.65 -7.46 17.34
N LEU A 98 19.68 -8.58 18.07
CA LEU A 98 18.77 -8.82 19.20
C LEU A 98 19.36 -8.31 20.52
N TRP A 99 18.56 -7.55 21.26
CA TRP A 99 18.91 -7.02 22.57
C TRP A 99 18.90 -8.12 23.64
N GLY A 100 20.00 -8.24 24.39
CA GLY A 100 20.14 -9.22 25.48
C GLY A 100 20.38 -10.66 25.01
N VAL A 101 20.71 -10.84 23.73
CA VAL A 101 21.05 -12.14 23.12
C VAL A 101 22.40 -12.03 22.43
N ASP A 102 23.33 -12.92 22.77
CA ASP A 102 24.59 -13.07 22.06
C ASP A 102 24.36 -13.83 20.75
N ALA A 103 24.04 -13.09 19.69
CA ALA A 103 23.77 -13.65 18.36
C ALA A 103 24.95 -14.45 17.79
N GLY A 104 26.18 -14.19 18.25
CA GLY A 104 27.38 -14.93 17.83
C GLY A 104 27.29 -16.43 18.14
N ARG A 105 26.55 -16.82 19.17
CA ARG A 105 26.29 -18.23 19.52
C ARG A 105 25.44 -18.98 18.49
N PHE A 106 24.70 -18.24 17.67
CA PHE A 106 23.75 -18.77 16.69
C PHE A 106 24.18 -18.49 15.25
N GLU A 107 25.34 -17.87 15.02
CA GLU A 107 25.78 -17.47 13.67
C GLU A 107 25.86 -18.66 12.71
N GLY A 108 26.16 -19.86 13.20
CA GLY A 108 26.10 -21.09 12.42
C GLY A 108 24.70 -21.36 11.87
N GLU A 109 23.69 -21.36 12.73
CA GLU A 109 22.29 -21.55 12.35
C GLU A 109 21.72 -20.40 11.54
N ILE A 110 22.12 -19.15 11.81
CA ILE A 110 21.70 -17.98 11.02
C ILE A 110 22.22 -18.13 9.58
N ARG A 111 23.47 -18.56 9.39
CA ARG A 111 24.04 -18.82 8.05
C ARG A 111 23.40 -20.01 7.37
N GLU A 112 23.10 -21.08 8.11
CA GLU A 112 22.37 -22.22 7.58
C GLU A 112 20.97 -21.82 7.10
N LEU A 113 20.29 -21.00 7.88
CA LEU A 113 18.99 -20.44 7.51
C LEU A 113 19.08 -19.61 6.23
N GLY A 114 20.07 -18.72 6.12
CA GLY A 114 20.31 -17.94 4.90
C GLY A 114 20.60 -18.80 3.66
N ARG A 115 21.31 -19.93 3.82
CA ARG A 115 21.52 -20.89 2.73
C ARG A 115 20.25 -21.66 2.35
N GLY A 116 19.39 -21.96 3.33
CA GLY A 116 18.11 -22.64 3.10
C GLY A 116 17.04 -21.75 2.45
N PHE A 117 17.16 -20.43 2.63
CA PHE A 117 16.28 -19.42 2.06
C PHE A 117 17.10 -18.38 1.28
N PRO A 118 17.71 -18.76 0.15
CA PRO A 118 18.50 -17.84 -0.65
C PRO A 118 17.61 -16.72 -1.22
N ILE A 119 18.17 -15.52 -1.33
CA ILE A 119 17.51 -14.39 -1.99
C ILE A 119 17.29 -14.76 -3.47
N GLY A 120 16.02 -14.82 -3.88
CA GLY A 120 15.59 -15.08 -5.25
C GLY A 120 14.89 -13.88 -5.86
N ARG A 121 14.21 -14.07 -6.99
CA ARG A 121 13.30 -13.04 -7.56
C ARG A 121 12.02 -12.85 -6.75
N GLN A 122 11.67 -13.86 -5.96
CA GLN A 122 10.49 -13.88 -5.10
C GLN A 122 10.87 -14.30 -3.69
N VAL A 123 10.21 -13.69 -2.69
CA VAL A 123 10.38 -14.02 -1.27
C VAL A 123 9.88 -15.44 -1.03
N ASN A 124 10.73 -16.27 -0.43
CA ASN A 124 10.30 -17.55 0.11
C ASN A 124 9.83 -17.37 1.55
N TYR A 125 8.51 -17.19 1.71
CA TYR A 125 7.87 -16.91 2.99
C TYR A 125 7.96 -18.04 4.03
N GLY A 126 8.43 -19.23 3.67
CA GLY A 126 8.81 -20.26 4.65
C GLY A 126 9.86 -19.77 5.66
N ILE A 127 10.59 -18.70 5.32
CA ILE A 127 11.55 -18.03 6.21
C ILE A 127 10.91 -17.58 7.52
N LYS A 128 9.63 -17.15 7.53
CA LYS A 128 8.96 -16.69 8.76
C LYS A 128 8.91 -17.82 9.80
N GLY A 129 8.46 -19.00 9.41
CA GLY A 129 8.40 -20.16 10.33
C GLY A 129 9.78 -20.56 10.84
N ALA A 130 10.78 -20.59 9.95
CA ALA A 130 12.13 -20.97 10.31
C ALA A 130 12.83 -19.94 11.22
N LYS A 131 12.62 -18.64 10.99
CA LYS A 131 13.04 -17.56 11.91
C LYS A 131 12.36 -17.71 13.27
N MET A 132 11.04 -17.95 13.31
CA MET A 132 10.30 -18.12 14.56
C MET A 132 10.85 -19.27 15.42
N SER A 133 11.21 -20.40 14.81
CA SER A 133 11.83 -21.52 15.53
C SER A 133 13.20 -21.16 16.12
N LEU A 134 14.03 -20.42 15.39
CA LEU A 134 15.34 -19.96 15.90
C LEU A 134 15.19 -18.87 16.97
N LEU A 135 14.26 -17.94 16.79
CA LEU A 135 13.94 -16.89 17.76
C LEU A 135 13.47 -17.48 19.09
N TRP A 136 12.70 -18.57 19.09
CA TRP A 136 12.33 -19.27 20.31
C TRP A 136 13.57 -19.79 21.07
N ARG A 137 14.51 -20.44 20.37
CA ARG A 137 15.76 -20.92 20.97
C ARG A 137 16.63 -19.78 21.50
N MET A 138 16.72 -18.68 20.76
CA MET A 138 17.41 -17.47 21.18
C MET A 138 16.76 -16.87 22.43
N PHE A 139 15.43 -16.85 22.49
CA PHE A 139 14.69 -16.41 23.66
C PHE A 139 14.97 -17.31 24.87
N GLU A 140 14.96 -18.63 24.74
CA GLU A 140 15.24 -19.56 25.84
C GLU A 140 16.65 -19.41 26.45
N THR A 141 17.60 -18.94 25.65
CA THR A 141 19.02 -18.79 26.03
C THR A 141 19.42 -17.36 26.42
N ARG A 142 18.47 -16.41 26.37
CA ARG A 142 18.69 -15.00 26.75
C ARG A 142 19.13 -14.85 28.20
N GLU A 143 19.82 -13.75 28.50
CA GLU A 143 20.15 -13.41 29.88
C GLU A 143 18.87 -13.19 30.70
N ARG A 144 18.82 -13.76 31.92
CA ARG A 144 17.60 -13.80 32.74
C ARG A 144 17.23 -12.52 33.52
N PRO A 145 18.09 -11.53 33.81
CA PRO A 145 17.55 -10.26 34.28
C PRO A 145 16.82 -9.57 33.12
N GLU A 146 15.51 -9.35 33.28
CA GLU A 146 14.70 -8.66 32.26
C GLU A 146 15.20 -7.22 32.09
N ASP A 147 15.55 -6.84 30.85
CA ASP A 147 15.99 -5.49 30.50
C ASP A 147 14.94 -4.45 30.97
N PRO A 148 15.33 -3.38 31.67
CA PRO A 148 14.40 -2.34 32.11
C PRO A 148 13.58 -1.73 30.97
N ARG A 149 14.13 -1.65 29.75
CA ARG A 149 13.42 -1.17 28.55
C ARG A 149 12.32 -2.12 28.13
N PHE A 150 12.54 -3.43 28.25
CA PHE A 150 11.49 -4.41 27.98
C PHE A 150 10.32 -4.23 28.95
N GLN A 151 10.58 -4.00 30.24
CA GLN A 151 9.50 -3.71 31.20
C GLN A 151 8.76 -2.42 30.88
N GLN A 152 9.50 -1.38 30.48
CA GLN A 152 8.90 -0.11 30.09
C GLN A 152 8.04 -0.26 28.84
N PHE A 153 8.51 -1.00 27.84
CA PHE A 153 7.76 -1.34 26.63
C PHE A 153 6.44 -2.02 27.02
N ARG A 154 6.50 -3.13 27.76
CA ARG A 154 5.30 -3.87 28.22
C ARG A 154 4.29 -2.98 28.93
N ARG A 155 4.74 -2.07 29.81
CA ARG A 155 3.85 -1.12 30.50
C ARG A 155 3.19 -0.13 29.54
N ARG A 156 3.94 0.41 28.58
CA ARG A 156 3.44 1.39 27.61
C ARG A 156 2.52 0.77 26.57
N THR A 157 2.72 -0.50 26.23
CA THR A 157 1.97 -1.23 25.22
C THR A 157 0.95 -2.22 25.79
N ALA A 158 0.75 -2.22 27.11
CA ALA A 158 -0.17 -3.14 27.80
C ALA A 158 -1.60 -3.14 27.24
N PHE A 159 -2.03 -2.03 26.64
CA PHE A 159 -3.35 -1.86 26.04
C PHE A 159 -3.60 -2.71 24.78
N TRP A 160 -2.57 -3.31 24.18
CA TRP A 160 -2.71 -4.20 23.02
C TRP A 160 -1.81 -5.45 23.11
N LEU A 161 -0.63 -5.33 23.72
CA LEU A 161 0.42 -6.36 23.65
C LEU A 161 -0.02 -7.70 24.26
N ARG A 162 -0.70 -7.66 25.41
CA ARG A 162 -1.17 -8.87 26.07
C ARG A 162 -2.25 -9.57 25.24
N ASP A 163 -3.14 -8.81 24.63
CA ASP A 163 -4.19 -9.37 23.77
C ASP A 163 -3.61 -9.99 22.51
N ASP A 164 -2.65 -9.35 21.84
CA ASP A 164 -1.94 -9.94 20.69
C ASP A 164 -1.25 -11.26 21.06
N ALA A 165 -0.53 -11.30 22.20
CA ALA A 165 0.14 -12.51 22.66
C ALA A 165 -0.84 -13.66 22.94
N LEU A 166 -1.96 -13.38 23.63
CA LEU A 166 -2.98 -14.39 23.91
C LEU A 166 -3.71 -14.85 22.64
N TYR A 167 -3.99 -13.93 21.72
CA TYR A 167 -4.57 -14.25 20.42
C TYR A 167 -3.68 -15.24 19.66
N LYS A 168 -2.36 -15.02 19.60
CA LYS A 168 -1.39 -15.90 18.93
C LYS A 168 -1.31 -17.28 19.57
N ILE A 169 -1.28 -17.34 20.91
CA ILE A 169 -1.28 -18.60 21.66
C ILE A 169 -2.55 -19.39 21.38
N LEU A 170 -3.72 -18.75 21.45
CA LEU A 170 -5.01 -19.40 21.18
C LEU A 170 -5.12 -19.87 19.73
N LYS A 171 -4.65 -19.05 18.78
CA LYS A 171 -4.59 -19.41 17.36
C LYS A 171 -3.73 -20.66 17.16
N GLY A 172 -2.56 -20.76 17.81
CA GLY A 172 -1.73 -21.96 17.80
C GLY A 172 -2.41 -23.17 18.46
N ARG A 173 -3.00 -22.98 19.66
CA ARG A 173 -3.70 -24.02 20.44
C ARG A 173 -4.88 -24.62 19.69
N PHE A 174 -5.51 -23.85 18.81
CA PHE A 174 -6.64 -24.27 17.97
C PHE A 174 -6.29 -24.41 16.49
N ASN A 175 -5.04 -24.79 16.18
CA ASN A 175 -4.59 -25.17 14.83
C ASN A 175 -4.90 -24.13 13.73
N GLY A 176 -4.78 -22.84 14.07
CA GLY A 176 -5.02 -21.74 13.14
C GLY A 176 -6.46 -21.28 13.01
N ALA A 177 -7.42 -21.92 13.69
CA ALA A 177 -8.83 -21.54 13.65
C ALA A 177 -9.04 -20.07 14.02
N GLY A 178 -10.00 -19.43 13.35
CA GLY A 178 -10.39 -18.05 13.65
C GLY A 178 -11.01 -17.93 15.04
N TRP A 179 -10.94 -16.75 15.65
CA TRP A 179 -11.39 -16.57 17.03
C TRP A 179 -12.89 -16.86 17.24
N GLU A 180 -13.71 -16.71 16.20
CA GLU A 180 -15.15 -17.01 16.21
C GLU A 180 -15.43 -18.52 16.37
N ASP A 181 -14.47 -19.37 16.00
CA ASP A 181 -14.56 -20.83 16.09
C ASP A 181 -13.96 -21.41 17.38
N TRP A 182 -13.38 -20.57 18.24
CA TRP A 182 -12.78 -21.03 19.50
C TRP A 182 -13.86 -21.46 20.50
N PRO A 183 -13.51 -22.35 21.47
CA PRO A 183 -14.39 -22.66 22.58
C PRO A 183 -14.86 -21.41 23.30
N GLU A 184 -16.12 -21.41 23.74
CA GLU A 184 -16.80 -20.25 24.30
C GLU A 184 -15.97 -19.46 25.34
N PRO A 185 -15.27 -20.10 26.31
CA PRO A 185 -14.50 -19.35 27.30
C PRO A 185 -13.41 -18.46 26.70
N TYR A 186 -12.82 -18.86 25.58
CA TYR A 186 -11.79 -18.07 24.89
C TYR A 186 -12.38 -17.11 23.87
N ARG A 187 -13.40 -17.56 23.12
CA ARG A 187 -14.15 -16.72 22.16
C ARG A 187 -14.79 -15.51 22.84
N LYS A 188 -15.41 -15.71 24.00
CA LYS A 188 -16.03 -14.65 24.82
C LYS A 188 -15.09 -14.06 25.87
N ARG A 189 -13.80 -14.39 25.83
CA ARG A 189 -12.77 -13.80 26.69
C ARG A 189 -13.10 -13.87 28.19
N ASN A 190 -13.55 -15.03 28.66
CA ASN A 190 -13.81 -15.26 30.07
C ASN A 190 -12.52 -14.99 30.90
N PRO A 191 -12.54 -14.07 31.88
CA PRO A 191 -11.33 -13.68 32.61
C PRO A 191 -10.62 -14.83 33.30
N GLN A 192 -11.37 -15.75 33.92
CA GLN A 192 -10.76 -16.89 34.63
C GLN A 192 -10.07 -17.86 33.66
N ALA A 193 -10.66 -18.10 32.49
CA ALA A 193 -10.05 -18.93 31.44
C ALA A 193 -8.78 -18.28 30.88
N LEU A 194 -8.77 -16.96 30.67
CA LEU A 194 -7.61 -16.23 30.19
C LEU A 194 -6.50 -16.15 31.25
N ASP A 195 -6.81 -15.94 32.52
CA ASP A 195 -5.81 -15.95 33.59
C ASP A 195 -5.19 -17.34 33.79
N LYS A 196 -6.00 -18.39 33.67
CA LYS A 196 -5.50 -19.78 33.66
C LYS A 196 -4.57 -20.02 32.47
N LEU A 197 -4.96 -19.59 31.27
CA LEU A 197 -4.13 -19.67 30.07
C LEU A 197 -2.79 -18.95 30.26
N VAL A 198 -2.80 -17.73 30.80
CA VAL A 198 -1.58 -16.95 31.07
C VAL A 198 -0.66 -17.68 32.06
N ALA A 199 -1.21 -18.32 33.07
CA ALA A 199 -0.44 -19.10 34.03
C ALA A 199 0.17 -20.37 33.39
N GLU A 200 -0.58 -21.07 32.53
CA GLU A 200 -0.13 -22.25 31.79
C GLU A 200 0.93 -21.92 30.73
N GLU A 201 0.75 -20.81 30.00
CA GLU A 201 1.52 -20.44 28.81
C GLU A 201 2.47 -19.27 29.08
N LYS A 202 2.93 -19.13 30.32
CA LYS A 202 3.69 -17.95 30.79
C LYS A 202 4.89 -17.61 29.91
N GLU A 203 5.69 -18.60 29.51
CA GLU A 203 6.86 -18.36 28.65
C GLU A 203 6.46 -18.06 27.20
N SER A 204 5.39 -18.66 26.69
CA SER A 204 4.82 -18.34 25.37
C SER A 204 4.32 -16.89 25.30
N VAL A 205 3.62 -16.44 26.35
CA VAL A 205 3.18 -15.02 26.47
C VAL A 205 4.40 -14.11 26.45
N ARG A 206 5.39 -14.39 27.30
CA ARG A 206 6.62 -13.60 27.39
C ARG A 206 7.41 -13.59 26.08
N PHE A 207 7.42 -14.68 25.33
CA PHE A 207 8.09 -14.77 24.04
C PHE A 207 7.44 -13.82 23.02
N HIS A 208 6.11 -13.83 22.89
CA HIS A 208 5.42 -12.91 21.99
C HIS A 208 5.58 -11.44 22.41
N GLU A 209 5.55 -11.15 23.71
CA GLU A 209 5.85 -9.82 24.24
C GLU A 209 7.29 -9.39 23.91
N TRP A 210 8.26 -10.29 24.09
CA TRP A 210 9.67 -10.06 23.81
C TRP A 210 9.93 -9.83 22.32
N LEU A 211 9.30 -10.61 21.43
CA LEU A 211 9.41 -10.41 19.98
C LEU A 211 9.00 -9.00 19.57
N GLN A 212 7.85 -8.51 20.06
CA GLN A 212 7.39 -7.17 19.74
C GLN A 212 8.32 -6.08 20.29
N TRP A 213 8.93 -6.30 21.46
CA TRP A 213 9.96 -5.39 21.97
C TRP A 213 11.22 -5.37 21.09
N GLN A 214 11.73 -6.54 20.68
CA GLN A 214 12.89 -6.61 19.79
C GLN A 214 12.65 -5.89 18.46
N ILE A 215 11.45 -6.07 17.89
CA ILE A 215 11.01 -5.36 16.69
C ILE A 215 10.95 -3.86 16.94
N PHE A 216 10.34 -3.43 18.06
CA PHE A 216 10.24 -2.02 18.42
C PHE A 216 11.62 -1.35 18.47
N GLU A 217 12.61 -1.98 19.10
CA GLU A 217 13.97 -1.41 19.20
C GLU A 217 14.65 -1.34 17.82
N GLN A 218 14.62 -2.41 17.02
CA GLN A 218 15.25 -2.41 15.69
C GLN A 218 14.60 -1.39 14.75
N PHE A 219 13.28 -1.22 14.81
CA PHE A 219 12.60 -0.24 13.97
C PHE A 219 12.84 1.20 14.46
N LEU A 220 12.89 1.43 15.77
CA LEU A 220 13.25 2.73 16.33
C LEU A 220 14.68 3.14 15.94
N GLU A 221 15.59 2.18 15.89
CA GLU A 221 16.95 2.38 15.40
C GLU A 221 16.99 2.79 13.91
N ALA A 222 16.18 2.17 13.05
CA ALA A 222 16.05 2.55 11.64
C ALA A 222 15.43 3.94 11.48
N LYS A 223 14.39 4.26 12.26
CA LYS A 223 13.77 5.59 12.32
C LYS A 223 14.77 6.67 12.76
N SER A 224 15.53 6.41 13.81
CA SER A 224 16.57 7.34 14.29
C SER A 224 17.64 7.61 13.22
N HIS A 225 18.03 6.59 12.44
CA HIS A 225 18.95 6.75 11.33
C HIS A 225 18.34 7.63 10.22
N ALA A 226 17.08 7.39 9.83
CA ALA A 226 16.37 8.19 8.86
C ALA A 226 16.32 9.69 9.25
N GLU A 227 16.02 9.99 10.52
CA GLU A 227 16.02 11.35 11.06
C GLU A 227 17.39 12.01 10.96
N SER A 228 18.46 11.29 11.31
CA SER A 228 19.83 11.81 11.23
C SER A 228 20.27 12.16 9.80
N ARG A 229 19.60 11.60 8.79
CA ARG A 229 19.85 11.82 7.37
C ARG A 229 18.82 12.74 6.71
N GLY A 230 17.86 13.27 7.48
CA GLY A 230 16.79 14.13 6.96
C GLY A 230 15.81 13.42 6.01
N VAL A 231 15.71 12.09 6.12
CA VAL A 231 14.79 11.25 5.34
C VAL A 231 13.56 10.95 6.18
N LEU A 232 12.38 11.24 5.65
CA LEU A 232 11.11 11.03 6.32
C LEU A 232 10.61 9.61 6.05
N LEU A 233 10.14 8.92 7.09
CA LEU A 233 9.48 7.62 6.92
C LEU A 233 7.97 7.80 6.82
N MET A 234 7.37 7.27 5.77
CA MET A 234 5.94 7.26 5.54
C MET A 234 5.41 5.84 5.71
N GLY A 235 4.66 5.59 6.78
CA GLY A 235 3.97 4.31 6.95
C GLY A 235 2.77 4.22 6.02
N ASP A 236 2.22 3.01 5.88
CA ASP A 236 0.95 2.78 5.23
C ASP A 236 -0.01 2.14 6.22
N MET A 237 -1.13 2.80 6.46
CA MET A 237 -2.11 2.43 7.47
C MET A 237 -3.35 1.87 6.76
N PRO A 238 -3.55 0.54 6.77
CA PRO A 238 -4.82 -0.05 6.38
C PRO A 238 -5.94 0.58 7.20
N PHE A 239 -6.98 1.06 6.53
CA PHE A 239 -8.13 1.65 7.21
C PHE A 239 -8.87 0.60 8.05
N LEU A 240 -8.97 -0.63 7.55
CA LEU A 240 -9.64 -1.75 8.20
C LEU A 240 -8.62 -2.74 8.78
N VAL A 241 -9.12 -3.68 9.59
CA VAL A 241 -8.35 -4.78 10.17
C VAL A 241 -9.04 -6.11 9.85
N ALA A 242 -8.28 -7.21 9.80
CA ALA A 242 -8.83 -8.55 9.58
C ALA A 242 -9.96 -8.87 10.56
N ARG A 243 -11.04 -9.50 10.09
CA ARG A 243 -12.10 -10.02 10.96
C ARG A 243 -11.54 -10.97 12.02
N ASP A 244 -10.68 -11.88 11.56
CA ASP A 244 -9.90 -12.74 12.41
C ASP A 244 -8.59 -12.04 12.81
N SER A 245 -8.65 -11.22 13.85
CA SER A 245 -7.54 -10.44 14.39
C SER A 245 -7.61 -10.34 15.92
N ALA A 246 -6.47 -10.02 16.54
CA ALA A 246 -6.40 -9.71 17.96
C ALA A 246 -7.30 -8.51 18.32
N ASP A 247 -7.34 -7.50 17.45
CA ASP A 247 -8.10 -6.26 17.64
C ASP A 247 -9.61 -6.53 17.70
N VAL A 248 -10.14 -7.28 16.74
CA VAL A 248 -11.59 -7.62 16.70
C VAL A 248 -11.95 -8.59 17.82
N TRP A 249 -11.07 -9.56 18.13
CA TRP A 249 -11.28 -10.46 19.26
C TRP A 249 -11.32 -9.72 20.60
N ALA A 250 -10.41 -8.76 20.81
CA ALA A 250 -10.29 -8.03 22.07
C ALA A 250 -11.39 -6.98 22.26
N HIS A 251 -11.86 -6.37 21.17
CA HIS A 251 -12.84 -5.28 21.19
C HIS A 251 -13.97 -5.51 20.17
N PRO A 252 -14.76 -6.61 20.28
CA PRO A 252 -15.80 -6.93 19.29
C PRO A 252 -16.85 -5.82 19.17
N ASP A 253 -17.12 -5.08 20.24
CA ASP A 253 -18.10 -3.99 20.28
C ASP A 253 -17.71 -2.78 19.43
N TYR A 254 -16.43 -2.63 19.05
CA TYR A 254 -15.97 -1.55 18.16
C TYR A 254 -16.27 -1.84 16.69
N PHE A 255 -16.80 -3.03 16.39
CA PHE A 255 -16.99 -3.52 15.03
C PHE A 255 -18.41 -4.04 14.82
N ARG A 256 -18.92 -3.81 13.61
CA ARG A 256 -20.19 -4.37 13.13
C ARG A 256 -19.97 -5.76 12.57
N LEU A 257 -20.01 -6.77 13.45
CA LEU A 257 -19.81 -8.18 13.11
C LEU A 257 -20.99 -8.82 12.34
N ASP A 258 -22.09 -8.09 12.16
CA ASP A 258 -23.17 -8.45 11.24
C ASP A 258 -22.88 -8.02 9.78
N LEU A 259 -21.79 -7.26 9.56
CA LEU A 259 -21.43 -6.68 8.26
C LEU A 259 -20.05 -7.15 7.79
N SER A 260 -19.85 -6.98 6.47
CA SER A 260 -18.56 -7.09 5.80
C SER A 260 -18.38 -5.88 4.89
N VAL A 261 -17.19 -5.29 4.90
CA VAL A 261 -16.82 -4.20 4.01
C VAL A 261 -16.48 -4.76 2.62
N GLY A 262 -16.75 -3.95 1.60
CA GLY A 262 -16.44 -4.26 0.21
C GLY A 262 -16.42 -3.02 -0.67
N ALA A 263 -16.57 -3.25 -1.97
CA ALA A 263 -16.78 -2.21 -2.97
C ALA A 263 -18.10 -2.47 -3.72
N PRO A 264 -18.85 -1.43 -4.09
CA PRO A 264 -20.04 -1.61 -4.91
C PRO A 264 -19.67 -2.20 -6.28
N PRO A 265 -20.64 -2.77 -7.01
CA PRO A 265 -20.49 -3.04 -8.43
C PRO A 265 -19.94 -1.83 -9.19
N ASP A 266 -18.89 -2.06 -9.97
CA ASP A 266 -18.32 -1.06 -10.86
C ASP A 266 -18.05 -1.65 -12.26
N LEU A 267 -17.45 -0.84 -13.14
CA LEU A 267 -17.16 -1.22 -14.53
C LEU A 267 -16.15 -2.38 -14.65
N TYR A 268 -15.35 -2.63 -13.61
CA TYR A 268 -14.31 -3.66 -13.59
C TYR A 268 -14.75 -4.92 -12.83
N PHE A 269 -15.60 -4.77 -11.81
CA PHE A 269 -16.18 -5.86 -11.02
C PHE A 269 -17.70 -5.68 -10.92
N ALA A 270 -18.43 -6.29 -11.86
CA ALA A 270 -19.89 -6.11 -11.97
C ALA A 270 -20.70 -6.73 -10.82
N GLY A 271 -20.12 -7.66 -10.05
CA GLY A 271 -20.71 -8.14 -8.79
C GLY A 271 -20.24 -7.37 -7.57
N GLY A 272 -19.38 -6.35 -7.76
CA GLY A 272 -18.63 -5.65 -6.73
C GLY A 272 -17.62 -6.56 -6.03
N GLN A 273 -17.13 -6.13 -4.88
CA GLN A 273 -16.13 -6.87 -4.12
C GLN A 273 -16.58 -7.02 -2.68
N ARG A 274 -16.33 -8.18 -2.06
CA ARG A 274 -16.54 -8.43 -0.63
C ARG A 274 -15.20 -8.76 0.00
N TRP A 275 -14.67 -7.87 0.83
CA TRP A 275 -13.31 -7.99 1.37
C TRP A 275 -13.23 -8.79 2.68
N GLY A 276 -14.38 -9.08 3.32
CA GLY A 276 -14.44 -9.91 4.54
C GLY A 276 -14.14 -9.17 5.84
N MET A 277 -13.52 -7.99 5.78
CA MET A 277 -13.26 -7.11 6.92
C MET A 277 -14.57 -6.62 7.56
N PRO A 278 -14.68 -6.49 8.90
CA PRO A 278 -15.84 -5.87 9.53
C PRO A 278 -15.78 -4.34 9.39
N ALA A 279 -16.95 -3.69 9.37
CA ALA A 279 -17.03 -2.24 9.45
C ALA A 279 -16.86 -1.76 10.90
N TYR A 280 -16.41 -0.53 11.10
CA TYR A 280 -16.39 0.09 12.42
C TYR A 280 -17.80 0.44 12.92
N ASP A 281 -18.04 0.29 14.21
CA ASP A 281 -19.19 0.87 14.88
C ASP A 281 -18.85 2.31 15.32
N TRP A 282 -19.08 3.27 14.43
CA TRP A 282 -18.75 4.68 14.67
C TRP A 282 -19.45 5.29 15.90
N PRO A 283 -20.74 5.00 16.17
CA PRO A 283 -21.38 5.42 17.42
C PRO A 283 -20.66 4.93 18.68
N VAL A 284 -20.26 3.65 18.74
CA VAL A 284 -19.52 3.11 19.89
C VAL A 284 -18.14 3.75 19.99
N LEU A 285 -17.41 3.87 18.88
CA LEU A 285 -16.10 4.53 18.87
C LEU A 285 -16.20 6.00 19.29
N ALA A 286 -17.24 6.72 18.89
CA ALA A 286 -17.46 8.10 19.30
C ALA A 286 -17.73 8.22 20.81
N GLN A 287 -18.45 7.27 21.41
CA GLN A 287 -18.65 7.23 22.87
C GLN A 287 -17.36 6.92 23.63
N ALA A 288 -16.44 6.19 23.00
CA ALA A 288 -15.11 5.90 23.51
C ALA A 288 -14.07 6.99 23.12
N ASP A 289 -14.52 8.18 22.71
CA ASP A 289 -13.66 9.29 22.26
C ASP A 289 -12.64 8.90 21.17
N TYR A 290 -12.99 7.90 20.35
CA TYR A 290 -12.16 7.33 19.29
C TYR A 290 -10.82 6.74 19.80
N ASP A 291 -10.77 6.25 21.04
CA ASP A 291 -9.54 5.79 21.70
C ASP A 291 -8.74 4.75 20.88
N TYR A 292 -9.42 3.87 20.16
CA TYR A 292 -8.80 2.88 19.30
C TYR A 292 -7.99 3.51 18.15
N LEU A 293 -8.60 4.48 17.45
CA LEU A 293 -7.93 5.20 16.36
C LEU A 293 -6.78 6.05 16.90
N GLU A 294 -7.00 6.72 18.03
CA GLU A 294 -5.97 7.50 18.69
C GLU A 294 -4.76 6.65 19.06
N ARG A 295 -4.98 5.52 19.74
CA ARG A 295 -3.92 4.60 20.16
C ARG A 295 -3.15 4.03 18.97
N LYS A 296 -3.85 3.66 17.89
CA LYS A 296 -3.24 3.16 16.64
C LYS A 296 -2.24 4.18 16.09
N LEU A 297 -2.68 5.43 15.96
CA LEU A 297 -1.83 6.51 15.44
C LEU A 297 -0.70 6.88 16.40
N ARG A 298 -0.96 6.92 17.71
CA ARG A 298 0.08 7.17 18.74
C ARG A 298 1.14 6.09 18.80
N TYR A 299 0.79 4.84 18.49
CA TYR A 299 1.78 3.77 18.41
C TYR A 299 2.59 3.85 17.12
N ALA A 300 1.93 4.07 15.98
CA ALA A 300 2.59 4.22 14.68
C ALA A 300 3.58 5.41 14.64
N GLN A 301 3.30 6.50 15.37
CA GLN A 301 4.18 7.69 15.40
C GLN A 301 5.58 7.42 15.98
N ASN A 302 5.81 6.29 16.66
CA ASN A 302 7.16 5.91 17.09
C ASN A 302 8.08 5.64 15.90
N PHE A 303 7.53 5.29 14.74
CA PHE A 303 8.28 4.82 13.59
C PHE A 303 8.19 5.72 12.37
N TYR A 304 7.12 6.52 12.25
CA TYR A 304 6.83 7.25 11.02
C TYR A 304 6.69 8.76 11.23
N ASP A 305 7.01 9.50 10.18
CA ASP A 305 6.79 10.94 10.03
C ASP A 305 5.50 11.24 9.27
N LEU A 306 5.14 10.41 8.31
CA LEU A 306 3.91 10.51 7.56
C LEU A 306 3.19 9.16 7.62
N PHE A 307 1.90 9.15 7.31
CA PHE A 307 1.18 7.91 7.10
C PHE A 307 0.21 8.04 5.94
N ARG A 308 0.25 7.07 5.03
CA ARG A 308 -0.81 6.87 4.05
C ARG A 308 -2.04 6.32 4.77
N ILE A 309 -3.19 6.95 4.62
CA ILE A 309 -4.48 6.36 4.97
C ILE A 309 -4.92 5.60 3.73
N ASP A 310 -4.75 4.28 3.77
CA ASP A 310 -5.26 3.39 2.73
C ASP A 310 -6.78 3.54 2.64
N HIS A 311 -7.31 3.65 1.43
CA HIS A 311 -8.73 3.87 1.19
C HIS A 311 -9.30 5.01 2.06
N VAL A 312 -8.71 6.21 1.99
CA VAL A 312 -9.16 7.37 2.80
C VAL A 312 -10.64 7.67 2.58
N ILE A 313 -11.20 7.25 1.44
CA ILE A 313 -12.62 7.34 1.13
C ILE A 313 -13.49 6.67 2.20
N GLY A 314 -13.00 5.59 2.82
CA GLY A 314 -13.62 4.87 3.93
C GLY A 314 -13.94 5.75 5.14
N VAL A 315 -13.21 6.86 5.35
CA VAL A 315 -13.51 7.81 6.45
C VAL A 315 -14.76 8.64 6.17
N PHE A 316 -15.14 8.84 4.90
CA PHE A 316 -16.34 9.56 4.51
C PHE A 316 -17.55 8.62 4.43
N ARG A 317 -17.34 7.45 3.81
CA ARG A 317 -18.33 6.41 3.63
C ARG A 317 -17.64 5.08 3.37
N VAL A 318 -18.23 3.99 3.86
CA VAL A 318 -17.76 2.64 3.58
C VAL A 318 -18.89 1.82 2.97
N PHE A 319 -18.61 1.02 1.93
CA PHE A 319 -19.61 0.13 1.36
C PHE A 319 -19.67 -1.16 2.18
N THR A 320 -20.83 -1.45 2.76
CA THR A 320 -21.04 -2.57 3.68
C THR A 320 -22.07 -3.53 3.13
N ILE A 321 -21.82 -4.81 3.34
CA ILE A 321 -22.63 -5.93 2.85
C ILE A 321 -23.05 -6.75 4.07
N PRO A 322 -24.35 -7.05 4.26
CA PRO A 322 -24.79 -7.92 5.34
C PRO A 322 -24.07 -9.28 5.31
N LEU A 323 -23.63 -9.78 6.46
CA LEU A 323 -22.95 -11.08 6.50
C LEU A 323 -23.89 -12.21 6.06
N SER A 324 -25.18 -12.06 6.33
CA SER A 324 -26.26 -12.95 5.89
C SER A 324 -26.48 -12.98 4.38
N SER A 325 -25.92 -12.04 3.60
CA SER A 325 -26.01 -12.08 2.14
C SER A 325 -25.23 -13.28 1.56
N PRO A 326 -25.90 -14.13 0.74
CA PRO A 326 -25.27 -15.27 0.09
C PRO A 326 -24.03 -14.87 -0.72
N PRO A 327 -22.91 -15.63 -0.64
CA PRO A 327 -21.67 -15.33 -1.37
C PRO A 327 -21.87 -15.16 -2.88
N GLU A 328 -22.84 -15.86 -3.48
CA GLU A 328 -23.15 -15.80 -4.91
C GLU A 328 -23.68 -14.43 -5.34
N ARG A 329 -24.26 -13.66 -4.40
CA ARG A 329 -24.72 -12.29 -4.64
C ARG A 329 -23.59 -11.26 -4.49
N GLN A 330 -22.40 -11.69 -4.09
CA GLN A 330 -21.21 -10.84 -3.93
C GLN A 330 -21.52 -9.57 -3.12
N ALA A 331 -21.42 -8.40 -3.74
CA ALA A 331 -21.61 -7.10 -3.11
C ALA A 331 -22.96 -6.43 -3.48
N LEU A 332 -23.85 -7.15 -4.19
CA LEU A 332 -25.09 -6.58 -4.75
C LEU A 332 -26.10 -6.12 -3.70
N ASP A 333 -26.05 -6.68 -2.48
CA ASP A 333 -26.92 -6.31 -1.37
C ASP A 333 -26.32 -5.21 -0.48
N GLY A 334 -25.16 -4.67 -0.87
CA GLY A 334 -24.46 -3.71 -0.04
C GLY A 334 -25.01 -2.28 -0.16
N ILE A 335 -24.69 -1.48 0.84
CA ILE A 335 -25.05 -0.07 0.95
C ILE A 335 -23.89 0.74 1.52
N PHE A 336 -23.86 2.03 1.23
CA PHE A 336 -22.92 2.93 1.90
C PHE A 336 -23.34 3.21 3.34
N GLU A 337 -22.37 3.25 4.24
CA GLU A 337 -22.51 3.70 5.63
C GLU A 337 -21.56 4.88 5.88
N PRO A 338 -22.06 6.07 6.30
CA PRO A 338 -23.47 6.41 6.47
C PRO A 338 -24.29 6.35 5.15
N LYS A 339 -25.58 5.99 5.24
CA LYS A 339 -26.45 5.88 4.05
C LYS A 339 -26.75 7.21 3.38
N ASP A 340 -26.93 8.26 4.17
CA ASP A 340 -27.24 9.59 3.67
C ASP A 340 -25.96 10.32 3.25
N GLU A 341 -25.88 10.64 1.97
CA GLU A 341 -24.77 11.38 1.36
C GLU A 341 -24.54 12.75 1.99
N ALA A 342 -25.59 13.39 2.52
CA ALA A 342 -25.47 14.67 3.21
C ALA A 342 -24.59 14.59 4.48
N LEU A 343 -24.41 13.39 5.05
CA LEU A 343 -23.60 13.17 6.25
C LEU A 343 -22.13 12.91 5.94
N TRP A 344 -21.77 12.56 4.69
CA TRP A 344 -20.42 12.11 4.36
C TRP A 344 -19.36 13.19 4.62
N GLU A 345 -19.64 14.46 4.27
CA GLU A 345 -18.68 15.55 4.47
C GLU A 345 -18.35 15.75 5.96
N GLU A 346 -19.37 15.82 6.81
CA GLU A 346 -19.20 16.03 8.25
C GLU A 346 -18.52 14.82 8.91
N HIS A 347 -18.94 13.61 8.54
CA HIS A 347 -18.38 12.36 9.05
C HIS A 347 -16.88 12.26 8.74
N GLY A 348 -16.51 12.44 7.46
CA GLY A 348 -15.12 12.39 7.05
C GLY A 348 -14.27 13.50 7.66
N ARG A 349 -14.78 14.74 7.74
CA ARG A 349 -14.09 15.84 8.42
C ARG A 349 -13.82 15.51 9.88
N ARG A 350 -14.83 15.03 10.61
CA ARG A 350 -14.71 14.70 12.03
C ARG A 350 -13.62 13.65 12.26
N LEU A 351 -13.63 12.57 11.49
CA LEU A 351 -12.62 11.51 11.63
C LEU A 351 -11.21 12.00 11.27
N LEU A 352 -11.06 12.76 10.20
CA LEU A 352 -9.74 13.32 9.84
C LEU A 352 -9.22 14.31 10.90
N GLU A 353 -10.08 15.13 11.49
CA GLU A 353 -9.71 16.00 12.61
C GLU A 353 -9.33 15.21 13.88
N VAL A 354 -10.00 14.11 14.17
CA VAL A 354 -9.61 13.18 15.24
C VAL A 354 -8.22 12.61 14.96
N MET A 355 -7.94 12.19 13.72
CA MET A 355 -6.62 11.67 13.33
C MET A 355 -5.54 12.73 13.49
N LEU A 356 -5.77 13.96 13.02
CA LEU A 356 -4.82 15.08 13.17
C LEU A 356 -4.51 15.36 14.65
N LYS A 357 -5.51 15.34 15.53
CA LYS A 357 -5.31 15.57 16.98
C LYS A 357 -4.58 14.41 17.68
N SER A 358 -4.61 13.20 17.10
CA SER A 358 -4.11 11.99 17.73
C SER A 358 -2.60 11.75 17.57
N THR A 359 -1.94 12.42 16.63
CA THR A 359 -0.55 12.13 16.27
C THR A 359 0.20 13.37 15.79
N THR A 360 1.54 13.32 15.81
CA THR A 360 2.39 14.32 15.16
C THR A 360 2.67 14.02 13.68
N MET A 361 2.30 12.83 13.20
CA MET A 361 2.51 12.43 11.82
C MET A 361 1.64 13.22 10.84
N LEU A 362 2.11 13.50 9.63
CA LEU A 362 1.28 14.10 8.59
C LEU A 362 0.49 13.00 7.85
N PRO A 363 -0.86 13.01 7.88
CA PRO A 363 -1.66 12.09 7.06
C PRO A 363 -1.54 12.41 5.58
N CYS A 364 -1.53 11.39 4.74
CA CYS A 364 -1.71 11.46 3.29
C CYS A 364 -2.84 10.50 2.90
N GLY A 365 -3.90 10.97 2.27
CA GLY A 365 -5.04 10.14 1.91
C GLY A 365 -4.86 9.48 0.55
N GLU A 366 -5.08 8.17 0.46
CA GLU A 366 -5.33 7.55 -0.83
C GLU A 366 -6.79 7.73 -1.24
N ASP A 367 -7.01 8.70 -2.12
CA ASP A 367 -8.31 9.12 -2.64
C ASP A 367 -8.50 8.66 -4.09
N LEU A 368 -8.35 7.35 -4.37
CA LEU A 368 -8.61 6.78 -5.70
C LEU A 368 -9.97 6.05 -5.76
N GLY A 369 -10.37 5.68 -6.97
CA GLY A 369 -11.62 4.95 -7.23
C GLY A 369 -12.86 5.85 -7.32
N VAL A 370 -13.97 5.41 -6.74
CA VAL A 370 -15.25 6.16 -6.75
C VAL A 370 -15.31 7.13 -5.57
N VAL A 371 -14.65 8.26 -5.76
CA VAL A 371 -14.41 9.26 -4.72
C VAL A 371 -15.63 10.19 -4.54
N PRO A 372 -16.20 10.33 -3.33
CA PRO A 372 -17.25 11.30 -3.06
C PRO A 372 -16.68 12.73 -3.20
N ALA A 373 -17.37 13.62 -3.91
CA ALA A 373 -16.85 14.95 -4.24
C ALA A 373 -16.46 15.79 -3.01
N CYS A 374 -17.14 15.56 -1.87
CA CYS A 374 -16.84 16.24 -0.62
C CYS A 374 -15.44 15.91 -0.06
N SER A 375 -14.86 14.75 -0.39
CA SER A 375 -13.53 14.37 0.12
C SER A 375 -12.45 15.33 -0.39
N TYR A 376 -12.47 15.70 -1.68
CA TYR A 376 -11.52 16.65 -2.25
C TYR A 376 -11.57 18.01 -1.56
N LYS A 377 -12.79 18.46 -1.21
CA LYS A 377 -12.99 19.70 -0.47
C LYS A 377 -12.40 19.60 0.94
N VAL A 378 -12.72 18.55 1.68
CA VAL A 378 -12.25 18.35 3.06
C VAL A 378 -10.73 18.18 3.12
N LEU A 379 -10.14 17.34 2.26
CA LEU A 379 -8.69 17.15 2.19
C LEU A 379 -7.96 18.46 1.88
N ARG A 380 -8.51 19.29 0.99
CA ARG A 380 -7.95 20.62 0.70
C ARG A 380 -8.03 21.58 1.89
N GLU A 381 -9.18 21.66 2.55
CA GLU A 381 -9.36 22.53 3.72
C GLU A 381 -8.48 22.12 4.91
N LEU A 382 -8.29 20.82 5.11
CA LEU A 382 -7.38 20.27 6.11
C LEU A 382 -5.92 20.25 5.65
N SER A 383 -5.63 20.63 4.39
CA SER A 383 -4.31 20.50 3.75
C SER A 383 -3.68 19.10 3.92
N ILE A 384 -4.50 18.06 3.80
CA ILE A 384 -4.08 16.66 3.77
C ILE A 384 -3.77 16.31 2.30
N PRO A 385 -2.57 15.80 1.98
CA PRO A 385 -2.25 15.39 0.63
C PRO A 385 -3.10 14.21 0.15
N GLY A 386 -3.77 14.36 -1.01
CA GLY A 386 -4.36 13.24 -1.76
C GLY A 386 -3.34 12.58 -2.70
N LEU A 387 -3.74 11.67 -3.58
CA LEU A 387 -2.91 11.11 -4.65
C LEU A 387 -3.25 11.73 -6.02
N GLU A 388 -2.22 11.88 -6.84
CA GLU A 388 -2.36 12.21 -8.27
C GLU A 388 -1.62 11.16 -9.09
N VAL A 389 -2.38 10.24 -9.69
CA VAL A 389 -1.82 9.14 -10.48
C VAL A 389 -1.60 9.61 -11.91
N GLN A 390 -0.34 9.73 -12.33
CA GLN A 390 0.05 10.39 -13.58
C GLN A 390 -0.62 9.80 -14.83
N ARG A 391 -0.69 8.47 -14.89
CA ARG A 391 -1.35 7.75 -15.99
C ARG A 391 -2.88 7.90 -16.02
N TRP A 392 -3.50 8.45 -14.98
CA TRP A 392 -4.95 8.69 -14.89
C TRP A 392 -5.33 10.17 -14.91
N ALA A 393 -4.39 11.08 -14.64
CA ALA A 393 -4.60 12.52 -14.62
C ALA A 393 -4.78 13.06 -16.05
N ARG A 394 -6.03 13.03 -16.54
CA ARG A 394 -6.41 13.45 -17.88
C ARG A 394 -7.65 14.34 -17.85
N ASP A 395 -7.81 15.16 -18.88
CA ASP A 395 -9.02 15.98 -19.10
C ASP A 395 -10.16 15.11 -19.68
N TRP A 396 -10.62 14.18 -18.84
CA TRP A 396 -11.65 13.19 -19.18
C TRP A 396 -12.95 13.83 -19.64
N GLY A 397 -13.53 13.29 -20.72
CA GLY A 397 -14.80 13.76 -21.28
C GLY A 397 -14.69 15.05 -22.10
N LYS A 398 -13.49 15.61 -22.27
CA LYS A 398 -13.21 16.75 -23.14
C LYS A 398 -12.13 16.42 -24.17
N THR A 399 -10.86 16.56 -23.80
CA THR A 399 -9.72 16.35 -24.72
C THR A 399 -9.02 15.01 -24.52
N TYR A 400 -9.19 14.38 -23.35
CA TYR A 400 -8.44 13.18 -22.92
C TYR A 400 -6.91 13.39 -22.93
N ALA A 401 -6.43 14.63 -23.04
CA ALA A 401 -5.02 14.95 -22.90
C ALA A 401 -4.58 14.73 -21.45
N PHE A 402 -3.31 14.36 -21.26
CA PHE A 402 -2.71 14.31 -19.92
C PHE A 402 -2.62 15.72 -19.34
N ASN A 403 -2.96 15.84 -18.07
CA ASN A 403 -2.96 17.10 -17.35
C ASN A 403 -1.54 17.66 -17.24
N SER A 404 -1.36 18.95 -17.51
CA SER A 404 -0.08 19.64 -17.35
C SER A 404 0.43 19.54 -15.89
N PRO A 405 1.74 19.49 -15.64
CA PRO A 405 2.29 19.43 -14.28
C PRO A 405 1.73 20.49 -13.33
N GLU A 406 1.47 21.70 -13.82
CA GLU A 406 0.97 22.84 -13.04
C GLU A 406 -0.47 22.64 -12.55
N SER A 407 -1.29 21.85 -13.24
CA SER A 407 -2.70 21.64 -12.92
C SER A 407 -2.94 20.59 -11.84
N TYR A 408 -1.90 19.89 -11.38
CA TYR A 408 -2.00 18.93 -10.29
C TYR A 408 -2.34 19.65 -8.98
N ARG A 409 -3.08 18.99 -8.09
CA ARG A 409 -3.42 19.57 -6.78
C ARG A 409 -2.14 19.84 -5.97
N PRO A 410 -1.94 21.03 -5.39
CA PRO A 410 -0.78 21.29 -4.55
C PRO A 410 -0.72 20.41 -3.29
N ASN A 411 -1.85 20.16 -2.64
CA ASN A 411 -1.98 19.21 -1.54
C ASN A 411 -2.13 17.77 -2.09
N SER A 412 -1.10 17.26 -2.74
CA SER A 412 -1.10 15.87 -3.21
C SER A 412 0.30 15.25 -3.27
N VAL A 413 0.30 13.93 -3.41
CA VAL A 413 1.45 13.09 -3.74
C VAL A 413 1.30 12.65 -5.20
N ALA A 414 2.18 13.13 -6.07
CA ALA A 414 2.25 12.63 -7.44
C ALA A 414 2.88 11.23 -7.45
N VAL A 415 2.23 10.29 -8.12
CA VAL A 415 2.71 8.91 -8.29
C VAL A 415 2.53 8.50 -9.75
N SER A 416 3.47 7.75 -10.31
CA SER A 416 3.30 7.13 -11.63
C SER A 416 2.42 5.88 -11.52
N SER A 417 2.69 5.09 -10.49
CA SER A 417 2.02 3.85 -10.12
C SER A 417 2.03 3.66 -8.59
N THR A 418 1.10 2.85 -8.08
CA THR A 418 1.11 2.33 -6.69
C THR A 418 1.48 0.85 -6.67
N HIS A 419 1.59 0.23 -5.49
CA HIS A 419 1.90 -1.19 -5.36
C HIS A 419 0.84 -2.13 -5.99
N ASP A 420 -0.39 -1.64 -6.17
CA ASP A 420 -1.50 -2.36 -6.84
C ASP A 420 -1.43 -2.29 -8.37
N MET A 421 -0.48 -1.51 -8.89
CA MET A 421 -0.35 -1.17 -10.29
C MET A 421 0.90 -1.84 -10.89
N SER A 422 0.87 -2.04 -12.20
CA SER A 422 2.08 -2.32 -12.97
C SER A 422 3.09 -1.18 -12.83
N ILE A 423 4.38 -1.52 -12.81
CA ILE A 423 5.46 -0.55 -12.95
C ILE A 423 5.36 0.15 -14.31
N VAL A 424 5.96 1.32 -14.47
CA VAL A 424 5.84 2.15 -15.70
C VAL A 424 6.18 1.35 -16.96
N ALA A 425 7.23 0.54 -16.91
CA ALA A 425 7.65 -0.25 -18.07
C ALA A 425 6.67 -1.36 -18.46
N ALA A 426 6.03 -2.01 -17.48
CA ALA A 426 5.00 -3.03 -17.73
C ALA A 426 3.72 -2.37 -18.24
N TRP A 427 3.31 -1.25 -17.63
CA TRP A 427 2.18 -0.46 -18.12
C TRP A 427 2.38 -0.02 -19.57
N TRP A 428 3.56 0.50 -19.91
CA TRP A 428 3.87 0.97 -21.26
C TRP A 428 3.81 -0.14 -22.31
N ARG A 429 4.35 -1.31 -21.98
CA ARG A 429 4.40 -2.47 -22.89
C ARG A 429 3.04 -3.13 -23.04
N ASP A 430 2.36 -3.40 -21.93
CA ASP A 430 1.24 -4.34 -21.89
C ASP A 430 -0.13 -3.69 -21.80
N GLU A 431 -0.22 -2.49 -21.20
CA GLU A 431 -1.51 -1.89 -20.84
C GLU A 431 -1.83 -0.61 -21.62
N THR A 432 -0.81 0.18 -21.98
CA THR A 432 -0.99 1.46 -22.65
C THR A 432 -1.50 1.26 -24.07
N ALA A 433 -2.49 2.05 -24.45
CA ALA A 433 -3.19 1.96 -25.73
C ALA A 433 -3.91 0.63 -25.98
N THR A 434 -4.33 -0.02 -24.89
CA THR A 434 -5.15 -1.24 -24.92
C THR A 434 -6.49 -1.03 -24.24
N VAL A 435 -7.43 -1.91 -24.53
CA VAL A 435 -8.72 -2.00 -23.85
C VAL A 435 -8.71 -3.20 -22.92
N ASP A 436 -9.12 -3.00 -21.67
CA ASP A 436 -9.36 -4.10 -20.75
C ASP A 436 -10.48 -5.03 -21.27
N ALA A 437 -10.18 -6.32 -21.45
CA ALA A 437 -11.10 -7.26 -22.07
C ALA A 437 -12.39 -7.42 -21.27
N LEU A 438 -12.28 -7.49 -19.94
CA LEU A 438 -13.43 -7.60 -19.05
C LEU A 438 -14.29 -6.34 -19.10
N SER A 439 -13.69 -5.16 -19.08
CA SER A 439 -14.40 -3.89 -19.23
C SER A 439 -15.15 -3.79 -20.57
N PHE A 440 -14.57 -4.32 -21.66
CA PHE A 440 -15.24 -4.38 -22.96
C PHE A 440 -16.43 -5.37 -22.95
N GLU A 441 -16.25 -6.54 -22.34
CA GLU A 441 -17.30 -7.54 -22.16
C GLU A 441 -18.49 -6.97 -21.38
N VAL A 442 -18.23 -6.30 -20.26
CA VAL A 442 -19.25 -5.66 -19.42
C VAL A 442 -20.04 -4.62 -20.23
N LYS A 443 -19.37 -3.73 -20.97
CA LYS A 443 -20.05 -2.73 -21.82
C LYS A 443 -20.93 -3.36 -22.90
N CYS A 444 -20.46 -4.46 -23.52
CA CYS A 444 -21.28 -5.20 -24.48
C CYS A 444 -22.53 -5.80 -23.81
N ARG A 445 -22.35 -6.44 -22.66
CA ARG A 445 -23.44 -7.06 -21.89
C ARG A 445 -24.50 -6.04 -21.47
N ASP A 446 -24.10 -4.90 -20.93
CA ASP A 446 -25.01 -3.86 -20.46
C ASP A 446 -25.88 -3.28 -21.59
N ARG A 447 -25.39 -3.35 -22.84
CA ARG A 447 -26.13 -2.93 -24.05
C ARG A 447 -26.74 -4.08 -24.84
N ARG A 448 -26.63 -5.31 -24.34
CA ARG A 448 -27.09 -6.53 -25.03
C ARG A 448 -26.49 -6.69 -26.44
N LEU A 449 -25.22 -6.34 -26.59
CA LEU A 449 -24.46 -6.46 -27.83
C LEU A 449 -23.74 -7.81 -27.92
N PRO A 450 -23.52 -8.37 -29.13
CA PRO A 450 -22.84 -9.64 -29.30
C PRO A 450 -21.32 -9.50 -29.05
N HIS A 451 -20.90 -9.72 -27.80
CA HIS A 451 -19.51 -9.53 -27.35
C HIS A 451 -18.47 -10.19 -28.27
N ASP A 452 -18.59 -11.49 -28.52
CA ASP A 452 -17.54 -12.23 -29.24
C ASP A 452 -17.40 -11.77 -30.70
N GLU A 453 -18.53 -11.46 -31.36
CA GLU A 453 -18.55 -10.93 -32.73
C GLU A 453 -17.90 -9.54 -32.79
N LEU A 454 -18.24 -8.66 -31.84
CA LEU A 454 -17.67 -7.32 -31.76
C LEU A 454 -16.19 -7.37 -31.40
N LYS A 455 -15.79 -8.23 -30.46
CA LYS A 455 -14.40 -8.42 -30.06
C LYS A 455 -13.54 -8.82 -31.26
N ALA A 456 -13.98 -9.83 -32.01
CA ALA A 456 -13.28 -10.31 -33.20
C ALA A 456 -13.19 -9.24 -34.32
N ARG A 457 -14.20 -8.38 -34.44
CA ARG A 457 -14.25 -7.31 -35.44
C ARG A 457 -13.41 -6.09 -35.07
N LEU A 458 -13.36 -5.72 -33.80
CA LEU A 458 -12.75 -4.46 -33.36
C LEU A 458 -11.29 -4.62 -32.93
N PHE A 459 -10.91 -5.80 -32.45
CA PHE A 459 -9.60 -6.05 -31.88
C PHE A 459 -8.79 -7.11 -32.65
N ASP A 460 -7.48 -7.02 -32.57
CA ASP A 460 -6.52 -7.95 -33.16
C ASP A 460 -6.24 -9.11 -32.19
N PRO A 461 -6.71 -10.34 -32.49
CA PRO A 461 -6.53 -11.49 -31.60
C PRO A 461 -5.08 -11.95 -31.52
N SER A 462 -4.22 -11.61 -32.49
CA SER A 462 -2.79 -12.00 -32.46
C SER A 462 -1.98 -11.21 -31.44
N ARG A 463 -2.53 -10.09 -30.95
CA ARG A 463 -1.90 -9.20 -29.99
C ARG A 463 -2.55 -9.25 -28.61
N GLU A 464 -3.57 -10.07 -28.42
CA GLU A 464 -4.23 -10.21 -27.11
C GLU A 464 -3.29 -10.91 -26.12
N ALA A 465 -2.91 -10.20 -25.06
CA ALA A 465 -2.08 -10.71 -23.99
C ALA A 465 -2.53 -10.12 -22.65
N HIS A 466 -2.39 -10.86 -21.55
CA HIS A 466 -2.68 -10.39 -20.19
C HIS A 466 -4.08 -9.76 -20.01
N GLY A 467 -5.09 -10.21 -20.76
CA GLY A 467 -6.45 -9.65 -20.70
C GLY A 467 -6.60 -8.27 -21.34
N ARG A 468 -5.66 -7.86 -22.20
CA ARG A 468 -5.63 -6.58 -22.89
C ARG A 468 -5.90 -6.76 -24.39
N LEU A 469 -6.82 -5.95 -24.92
CA LEU A 469 -7.28 -5.96 -26.31
C LEU A 469 -6.66 -4.81 -27.10
N HIS A 470 -6.08 -5.11 -28.26
CA HIS A 470 -5.51 -4.11 -29.16
C HIS A 470 -6.46 -3.80 -30.31
N TRP A 471 -6.74 -2.52 -30.54
CA TRP A 471 -7.54 -2.09 -31.69
C TRP A 471 -6.91 -2.59 -33.00
N ARG A 472 -7.74 -3.09 -33.92
CA ARG A 472 -7.26 -3.36 -35.27
C ARG A 472 -6.85 -2.07 -35.97
N GLN A 473 -5.96 -2.17 -36.94
CA GLN A 473 -5.46 -1.00 -37.68
C GLN A 473 -6.59 -0.24 -38.40
N GLU A 474 -7.63 -0.96 -38.85
CA GLU A 474 -8.79 -0.38 -39.54
C GLU A 474 -9.67 0.47 -38.60
N ILE A 475 -9.63 0.21 -37.29
CA ILE A 475 -10.34 1.01 -36.29
C ILE A 475 -9.47 2.21 -35.92
N ASN A 476 -9.39 3.18 -36.84
CA ASN A 476 -8.52 4.35 -36.77
C ASN A 476 -9.24 5.69 -36.62
N SER A 477 -10.57 5.67 -36.54
CA SER A 477 -11.41 6.87 -36.41
C SER A 477 -12.74 6.52 -35.75
N GLU A 478 -13.42 7.52 -35.17
CA GLU A 478 -14.75 7.31 -34.58
C GLU A 478 -15.77 6.77 -35.60
N PRO A 479 -15.83 7.24 -36.87
CA PRO A 479 -16.69 6.63 -37.87
C PRO A 479 -16.37 5.15 -38.14
N ALA A 480 -15.09 4.77 -38.15
CA ALA A 480 -14.69 3.37 -38.33
C ALA A 480 -15.12 2.50 -37.13
N LEU A 481 -14.99 3.01 -35.90
CA LEU A 481 -15.50 2.35 -34.71
C LEU A 481 -17.02 2.17 -34.76
N LEU A 482 -17.76 3.24 -35.08
CA LEU A 482 -19.22 3.21 -35.16
C LEU A 482 -19.71 2.24 -36.24
N ALA A 483 -19.04 2.20 -37.40
CA ALA A 483 -19.30 1.22 -38.44
C ALA A 483 -19.03 -0.21 -37.96
N GLY A 484 -17.96 -0.43 -37.20
CA GLY A 484 -17.64 -1.71 -36.58
C GLY A 484 -18.70 -2.16 -35.55
N LEU A 485 -19.12 -1.26 -34.67
CA LEU A 485 -20.16 -1.49 -33.66
C LEU A 485 -21.56 -1.65 -34.26
N ARG A 486 -21.81 -1.08 -35.44
CA ARG A 486 -23.14 -0.91 -36.04
C ARG A 486 -24.09 -0.10 -35.14
N LEU A 487 -23.56 0.94 -34.50
CA LEU A 487 -24.29 1.84 -33.61
C LEU A 487 -24.18 3.28 -34.08
N ARG A 488 -25.17 4.11 -33.72
CA ARG A 488 -25.07 5.57 -33.88
C ARG A 488 -24.24 6.16 -32.75
N ALA A 489 -23.67 7.35 -32.96
CA ALA A 489 -22.82 8.01 -31.97
C ALA A 489 -23.50 8.19 -30.60
N GLU A 490 -24.80 8.51 -30.59
CA GLU A 490 -25.62 8.67 -29.38
C GLU A 490 -25.74 7.38 -28.56
N GLU A 491 -25.67 6.22 -29.22
CA GLU A 491 -25.83 4.89 -28.61
C GLU A 491 -24.48 4.30 -28.15
N ALA A 492 -23.37 4.84 -28.66
CA ALA A 492 -22.02 4.30 -28.48
C ALA A 492 -21.10 5.19 -27.64
N ARG A 493 -21.64 6.12 -26.83
CA ARG A 493 -20.85 7.12 -26.08
C ARG A 493 -19.72 6.50 -25.25
N ASP A 494 -20.01 5.42 -24.54
CA ASP A 494 -19.05 4.69 -23.70
C ASP A 494 -17.97 3.94 -24.49
N PHE A 495 -18.29 3.45 -25.70
CA PHE A 495 -17.29 2.90 -26.61
C PHE A 495 -16.44 3.99 -27.27
N LEU A 496 -17.04 5.14 -27.58
CA LEU A 496 -16.31 6.31 -28.07
C LEU A 496 -15.34 6.83 -27.00
N ASP A 497 -15.77 6.90 -25.74
CA ASP A 497 -14.91 7.26 -24.61
C ASP A 497 -13.74 6.28 -24.45
N LEU A 498 -14.01 4.98 -24.55
CA LEU A 498 -12.99 3.93 -24.51
C LEU A 498 -12.00 4.06 -25.67
N PHE A 499 -12.49 4.31 -26.88
CA PHE A 499 -11.66 4.48 -28.07
C PHE A 499 -10.78 5.73 -27.99
N ARG A 500 -11.36 6.88 -27.65
CA ARG A 500 -10.64 8.16 -27.49
C ARG A 500 -9.55 8.09 -26.43
N SER A 501 -9.81 7.38 -25.34
CA SER A 501 -8.85 7.27 -24.25
C SER A 501 -7.69 6.31 -24.53
N THR A 502 -7.88 5.30 -25.39
CA THR A 502 -6.91 4.23 -25.60
C THR A 502 -6.21 4.29 -26.97
N ARG A 503 -6.90 4.62 -28.06
CA ARG A 503 -6.37 4.41 -29.42
C ARG A 503 -5.04 5.10 -29.72
N TRP A 504 -4.84 6.29 -29.14
CA TRP A 504 -3.66 7.14 -29.33
C TRP A 504 -2.96 7.45 -28.02
N GLU A 505 -3.15 6.60 -27.00
CA GLU A 505 -2.64 6.88 -25.66
C GLU A 505 -1.12 6.94 -25.63
N LYS A 506 -0.42 6.05 -26.35
CA LYS A 506 1.05 6.05 -26.44
C LYS A 506 1.57 7.35 -27.02
N GLU A 507 1.05 7.80 -28.16
CA GLU A 507 1.47 9.03 -28.81
C GLU A 507 1.13 10.25 -27.95
N THR A 508 -0.04 10.26 -27.32
CA THR A 508 -0.48 11.36 -26.44
C THR A 508 0.41 11.45 -25.21
N PHE A 509 0.78 10.32 -24.59
CA PHE A 509 1.67 10.29 -23.44
C PHE A 509 3.10 10.65 -23.81
N TRP A 510 3.62 10.14 -24.93
CA TRP A 510 4.95 10.47 -25.45
C TRP A 510 5.11 11.98 -25.69
N ASN A 511 4.09 12.60 -26.29
CA ASN A 511 4.05 14.05 -26.49
C ASN A 511 3.94 14.81 -25.17
N PHE A 512 3.15 14.31 -24.20
CA PHE A 512 3.06 14.88 -22.86
C PHE A 512 4.41 14.88 -22.12
N LEU A 513 5.20 13.81 -22.29
CA LEU A 513 6.57 13.75 -21.79
C LEU A 513 7.50 14.72 -22.55
N GLY A 514 7.10 15.25 -23.70
CA GLY A 514 7.94 16.11 -24.54
C GLY A 514 9.07 15.32 -25.19
N MET A 515 8.84 14.04 -25.49
CA MET A 515 9.81 13.21 -26.20
C MET A 515 9.68 13.40 -27.70
N GLU A 516 10.81 13.37 -28.42
CA GLU A 516 10.85 13.53 -29.87
C GLU A 516 10.60 12.20 -30.61
N GLY A 517 10.15 12.28 -31.86
CA GLY A 517 9.94 11.12 -32.71
C GLY A 517 8.70 10.28 -32.36
N PRO A 518 8.50 9.13 -33.04
CA PRO A 518 7.38 8.24 -32.76
C PRO A 518 7.55 7.55 -31.40
N ALA A 519 6.43 7.26 -30.73
CA ALA A 519 6.43 6.56 -29.46
C ALA A 519 7.09 5.18 -29.59
N ALA A 520 8.09 4.89 -28.74
CA ALA A 520 8.75 3.60 -28.72
C ALA A 520 7.81 2.50 -28.22
N GLU A 521 7.93 1.28 -28.74
CA GLU A 521 7.09 0.17 -28.27
C GLU A 521 7.48 -0.35 -26.89
N THR A 522 8.77 -0.28 -26.55
CA THR A 522 9.33 -0.70 -25.26
C THR A 522 9.77 0.49 -24.42
N ALA A 523 9.65 0.36 -23.11
CA ALA A 523 10.11 1.37 -22.17
C ALA A 523 11.63 1.25 -21.99
N THR A 524 12.37 2.26 -22.44
CA THR A 524 13.81 2.40 -22.15
C THR A 524 14.02 3.05 -20.77
N PRO A 525 15.20 2.92 -20.15
CA PRO A 525 15.52 3.65 -18.92
C PRO A 525 15.37 5.17 -19.06
N GLU A 526 15.64 5.71 -20.26
CA GLU A 526 15.44 7.13 -20.57
C GLU A 526 13.95 7.52 -20.58
N PHE A 527 13.09 6.69 -21.19
CA PHE A 527 11.64 6.88 -21.13
C PHE A 527 11.16 6.90 -19.68
N VAL A 528 11.56 5.91 -18.87
CA VAL A 528 11.17 5.86 -17.45
C VAL A 528 11.70 7.08 -16.70
N ARG A 529 12.96 7.50 -16.91
CA ARG A 529 13.50 8.75 -16.33
C ARG A 529 12.64 9.95 -16.67
N ARG A 530 12.18 10.08 -17.92
CA ARG A 530 11.33 11.21 -18.33
C ARG A 530 9.95 11.17 -17.70
N VAL A 531 9.37 9.98 -17.50
CA VAL A 531 8.12 9.80 -16.73
C VAL A 531 8.29 10.31 -15.30
N LEU A 532 9.37 9.91 -14.62
CA LEU A 532 9.68 10.33 -13.25
C LEU A 532 9.99 11.83 -13.16
N GLU A 533 10.71 12.40 -14.13
CA GLU A 533 10.97 13.85 -14.23
C GLU A 533 9.64 14.61 -14.36
N LYS A 534 8.76 14.18 -15.26
CA LYS A 534 7.44 14.78 -15.45
C LYS A 534 6.57 14.71 -14.20
N ALA A 535 6.63 13.61 -13.43
CA ALA A 535 5.95 13.50 -12.13
C ALA A 535 6.58 14.45 -11.09
N GLY A 536 7.91 14.63 -11.13
CA GLY A 536 8.65 15.57 -10.31
C GLY A 536 8.38 17.04 -10.64
N GLU A 537 8.02 17.39 -11.88
CA GLU A 537 7.67 18.74 -12.32
C GLU A 537 6.33 19.25 -11.74
N THR A 538 5.45 18.36 -11.26
CA THR A 538 4.07 18.67 -10.85
C THR A 538 3.94 19.65 -9.68
N SER A 539 2.79 20.32 -9.57
CA SER A 539 2.42 21.14 -8.41
C SER A 539 2.24 20.34 -7.10
N SER A 540 2.19 19.01 -7.14
CA SER A 540 2.09 18.16 -5.96
C SER A 540 3.25 18.42 -4.98
N ILE A 541 2.96 18.65 -3.70
CA ILE A 541 3.98 18.87 -2.66
C ILE A 541 4.93 17.67 -2.55
N PHE A 542 4.45 16.45 -2.73
CA PHE A 542 5.29 15.25 -2.75
C PHE A 542 5.23 14.55 -4.11
N SER A 543 6.32 13.86 -4.48
CA SER A 543 6.38 12.93 -5.61
C SER A 543 7.01 11.65 -5.11
N VAL A 544 6.24 10.57 -4.97
CA VAL A 544 6.71 9.30 -4.39
C VAL A 544 6.52 8.21 -5.42
N GLN A 545 7.61 7.60 -5.87
CA GLN A 545 7.60 6.68 -7.00
C GLN A 545 7.99 5.27 -6.55
N LEU A 546 7.53 4.23 -7.24
CA LEU A 546 7.91 2.86 -6.90
C LEU A 546 9.41 2.66 -7.01
N PHE A 547 9.98 1.90 -6.10
CA PHE A 547 11.39 1.54 -6.12
C PHE A 547 11.82 0.91 -7.44
N GLN A 548 10.97 0.05 -8.01
CA GLN A 548 11.22 -0.61 -9.29
C GLN A 548 11.30 0.39 -10.45
N ASP A 549 10.55 1.49 -10.42
CA ASP A 549 10.64 2.52 -11.45
C ASP A 549 11.95 3.31 -11.33
N TRP A 550 12.43 3.59 -10.11
CA TRP A 550 13.77 4.14 -9.88
C TRP A 550 14.88 3.19 -10.37
N LEU A 551 14.77 1.89 -10.07
CA LEU A 551 15.69 0.86 -10.56
C LEU A 551 15.66 0.76 -12.10
N ASN A 552 14.50 0.85 -12.72
CA ASN A 552 14.35 0.81 -14.18
C ASN A 552 14.95 2.07 -14.83
N ALA A 553 14.71 3.24 -14.25
CA ALA A 553 15.29 4.52 -14.70
C ALA A 553 16.83 4.51 -14.72
N GLY A 554 17.46 3.83 -13.77
CA GLY A 554 18.92 3.60 -13.76
C GLY A 554 19.40 2.34 -14.49
N GLY A 555 18.48 1.55 -15.08
CA GLY A 555 18.81 0.42 -15.95
C GLY A 555 18.95 -0.95 -15.28
N ALA A 556 18.63 -1.11 -14.00
CA ALA A 556 18.79 -2.39 -13.28
C ALA A 556 17.81 -3.48 -13.75
N LEU A 557 16.71 -3.09 -14.39
CA LEU A 557 15.71 -4.02 -14.95
C LEU A 557 15.88 -4.26 -16.46
N LEU A 558 16.96 -3.77 -17.07
CA LEU A 558 17.23 -4.00 -18.49
C LEU A 558 17.32 -5.50 -18.81
N GLY A 559 16.61 -5.92 -19.86
CA GLY A 559 16.57 -7.32 -20.30
C GLY A 559 15.72 -8.26 -19.43
N GLN A 560 15.09 -7.75 -18.37
CA GLN A 560 14.12 -8.49 -17.57
C GLN A 560 12.70 -8.25 -18.08
N ASP A 561 11.79 -9.18 -17.79
CA ASP A 561 10.36 -8.95 -18.02
C ASP A 561 9.83 -7.98 -16.94
N PRO A 562 9.43 -6.73 -17.28
CA PRO A 562 8.92 -5.77 -16.31
C PRO A 562 7.64 -6.24 -15.58
N ALA A 563 6.89 -7.21 -16.13
CA ALA A 563 5.73 -7.78 -15.44
C ALA A 563 6.13 -8.57 -14.18
N GLU A 564 7.33 -9.16 -14.15
CA GLU A 564 7.86 -9.87 -12.96
C GLU A 564 8.17 -8.93 -11.79
N ALA A 565 8.29 -7.62 -12.06
CA ALA A 565 8.57 -6.60 -11.05
C ALA A 565 7.31 -6.05 -10.35
N ARG A 566 6.12 -6.57 -10.70
CA ARG A 566 4.85 -6.15 -10.09
C ARG A 566 4.76 -6.67 -8.65
N ILE A 567 4.37 -5.78 -7.73
CA ILE A 567 4.20 -6.14 -6.31
C ILE A 567 2.89 -6.89 -6.08
N ASN A 568 1.79 -6.36 -6.62
CA ASN A 568 0.47 -6.93 -6.40
C ASN A 568 -0.41 -6.80 -7.66
N LEU A 569 -1.20 -7.84 -7.91
CA LEU A 569 -2.33 -7.79 -8.83
C LEU A 569 -3.62 -7.83 -7.99
N PRO A 570 -4.37 -6.72 -7.89
CA PRO A 570 -5.60 -6.69 -7.11
C PRO A 570 -6.61 -7.74 -7.56
N GLY A 571 -7.36 -8.30 -6.60
CA GLY A 571 -8.36 -9.33 -6.87
C GLY A 571 -7.80 -10.74 -7.10
N THR A 572 -6.47 -10.94 -7.01
CA THR A 572 -5.85 -12.27 -7.10
C THR A 572 -5.13 -12.65 -5.82
N VAL A 573 -5.04 -13.95 -5.58
CA VAL A 573 -4.18 -14.54 -4.54
C VAL A 573 -3.27 -15.55 -5.23
N GLY A 574 -1.97 -15.35 -5.15
CA GLY A 574 -1.00 -16.21 -5.80
C GLY A 574 0.42 -15.96 -5.32
N VAL A 575 1.34 -16.85 -5.72
CA VAL A 575 2.74 -16.82 -5.31
C VAL A 575 3.51 -15.57 -5.76
N HIS A 576 2.95 -14.83 -6.73
CA HIS A 576 3.53 -13.59 -7.26
C HIS A 576 3.03 -12.33 -6.53
N ASN A 577 1.94 -12.41 -5.78
CA ASN A 577 1.46 -11.30 -4.97
C ASN A 577 2.36 -11.15 -3.75
N TRP A 578 2.78 -9.91 -3.47
CA TRP A 578 3.56 -9.53 -2.30
C TRP A 578 4.90 -10.27 -2.18
N SER A 579 5.49 -10.72 -3.29
CA SER A 579 6.71 -11.53 -3.23
C SER A 579 7.87 -10.95 -4.01
N TYR A 580 7.70 -9.89 -4.79
CA TYR A 580 8.80 -9.27 -5.55
C TYR A 580 10.02 -8.97 -4.66
N VAL A 581 11.21 -9.32 -5.15
CA VAL A 581 12.50 -9.00 -4.53
C VAL A 581 13.34 -8.18 -5.51
N SER A 582 13.98 -7.13 -5.00
CA SER A 582 14.92 -6.30 -5.74
C SER A 582 16.03 -7.17 -6.37
N PRO A 583 16.38 -6.97 -7.65
CA PRO A 583 17.54 -7.65 -8.23
C PRO A 583 18.88 -7.04 -7.80
N VAL A 584 18.86 -5.92 -7.08
CA VAL A 584 20.07 -5.23 -6.59
C VAL A 584 20.03 -5.15 -5.08
N SER A 585 21.13 -5.57 -4.43
CA SER A 585 21.27 -5.46 -2.98
C SER A 585 21.44 -4.00 -2.55
N LEU A 586 21.10 -3.69 -1.29
CA LEU A 586 21.35 -2.38 -0.71
C LEU A 586 22.83 -2.02 -0.64
N ASP A 587 23.72 -3.03 -0.58
CA ASP A 587 25.16 -2.83 -0.60
C ASP A 587 25.66 -2.42 -1.98
N ASP A 588 25.17 -3.09 -3.03
CA ASP A 588 25.49 -2.76 -4.41
C ASP A 588 24.89 -1.41 -4.83
N LEU A 589 23.69 -1.08 -4.32
CA LEU A 589 23.03 0.20 -4.58
C LEU A 589 23.84 1.40 -4.12
N LYS A 590 24.75 1.27 -3.15
CA LYS A 590 25.60 2.38 -2.70
C LYS A 590 26.53 2.90 -3.80
N THR A 591 26.97 2.01 -4.69
CA THR A 591 27.95 2.32 -5.75
C THR A 591 27.41 2.14 -7.16
N TRP A 592 26.11 1.87 -7.28
CA TRP A 592 25.46 1.62 -8.57
C TRP A 592 25.45 2.85 -9.48
N GLU A 593 25.90 2.68 -10.73
CA GLU A 593 26.03 3.76 -11.72
C GLU A 593 24.69 4.47 -12.03
N GLY A 594 23.58 3.76 -11.89
CA GLY A 594 22.23 4.30 -12.11
C GLY A 594 21.86 5.45 -11.17
N ASN A 595 22.53 5.58 -10.02
CA ASN A 595 22.26 6.63 -9.03
C ASN A 595 22.45 8.05 -9.58
N ALA A 596 23.39 8.26 -10.51
CA ALA A 596 23.62 9.57 -11.10
C ALA A 596 22.39 10.07 -11.88
N GLY A 597 21.73 9.18 -12.61
CA GLY A 597 20.50 9.51 -13.34
C GLY A 597 19.32 9.82 -12.42
N ILE A 598 19.22 9.12 -11.29
CA ILE A 598 18.19 9.39 -10.27
C ILE A 598 18.42 10.77 -9.63
N LEU A 599 19.67 11.06 -9.25
CA LEU A 599 20.02 12.35 -8.68
C LEU A 599 19.74 13.51 -9.64
N ASP A 600 20.08 13.37 -10.93
CA ASP A 600 19.81 14.38 -11.96
C ASP A 600 18.31 14.69 -12.06
N VAL A 601 17.44 13.67 -12.10
CA VAL A 601 15.98 13.85 -12.11
C VAL A 601 15.51 14.67 -10.91
N ASN A 602 15.99 14.35 -9.71
CA ASN A 602 15.58 15.03 -8.48
C ASN A 602 16.12 16.46 -8.40
N GLN A 603 17.30 16.74 -8.95
CA GLN A 603 17.88 18.08 -9.03
C GLN A 603 17.12 18.96 -10.02
N ARG A 604 16.88 18.47 -11.24
CA ARG A 604 16.17 19.21 -12.31
C ARG A 604 14.76 19.59 -11.92
N THR A 605 14.09 18.74 -11.14
CA THR A 605 12.72 18.96 -10.68
C THR A 605 12.62 19.80 -9.40
N GLY A 606 13.76 20.18 -8.82
CA GLY A 606 13.83 20.98 -7.58
C GLY A 606 13.31 20.22 -6.35
N ARG A 607 13.47 18.89 -6.34
CA ARG A 607 12.91 17.97 -5.33
C ARG A 607 13.95 17.42 -4.35
N CYS A 608 15.24 17.61 -4.62
CA CYS A 608 16.31 17.33 -3.65
C CYS A 608 16.06 18.08 -2.33
N PRO A 609 16.59 17.64 -1.16
CA PRO A 609 16.53 18.34 0.12
C PRO A 609 17.51 19.49 0.30
#